data_AF-A0A7D6F3P3-F1
#
_entry.id   AF-A0A7D6F3P3-F1
#
_cell.length_a   1.000
_cell.length_b   1.000
_cell.length_c   1.000
_cell.angle_alpha   90.00
_cell.angle_beta   90.00
_cell.angle_gamma   90.00
#
_symmetry.space_group_name_H-M   'P 1'
#
loop_
_entity.id
_entity.type
_entity.pdbx_description
1 polymer ?
#
loop_
_entity_poly.entity_id
_entity_poly.type
_entity_poly.pdbx_seq_one_letter_code
_entity_poly.pdbx_strand_id
1 'polypeptide(L)'
;MSAVVVINWVLGIILAIFTLIFLVRIVLTWYPQINLTQGPLKVIYWLSEPVLAPTRRVVPPLGGVDISPIIWVGIVTLLRELLVGQQGLLFILFPPA
;
A
#
# COMPACT_ATOMS: atom_id res chain seq x y z
N MET A 1 22.07 -15.62 7.81
CA MET A 1 20.75 -14.96 7.85
C MET A 1 19.69 -16.04 7.84
N SER A 2 18.81 -16.09 8.85
CA SER A 2 17.70 -17.05 8.86
C SER A 2 16.69 -16.71 7.75
N ALA A 3 15.98 -17.71 7.23
CA ALA A 3 14.97 -17.52 6.19
C ALA A 3 13.89 -16.51 6.60
N VAL A 4 13.55 -16.50 7.90
CA VAL A 4 12.59 -15.57 8.52
C VAL A 4 13.03 -14.12 8.35
N VAL A 5 14.31 -13.82 8.57
CA VAL A 5 14.84 -12.46 8.40
C VAL A 5 14.66 -12.02 6.95
N VAL A 6 14.99 -12.88 5.98
CA VAL A 6 14.81 -12.58 4.55
C VAL A 6 13.34 -12.31 4.23
N ILE A 7 12.42 -13.14 4.72
CA ILE A 7 10.97 -12.96 4.53
C ILE A 7 10.52 -11.62 5.13
N ASN A 8 10.99 -11.27 6.32
CA ASN A 8 10.66 -10.01 6.99
C ASN A 8 11.11 -8.81 6.14
N TRP A 9 12.34 -8.83 5.61
CA TRP A 9 12.83 -7.76 4.74
C TRP A 9 12.03 -7.64 3.44
N VAL A 10 11.79 -8.76 2.75
CA VAL A 10 11.05 -8.76 1.47
C VAL A 10 9.63 -8.26 1.68
N LEU A 11 8.92 -8.79 2.68
CA LEU A 11 7.56 -8.37 3.01
C LEU A 11 7.51 -6.89 3.42
N GLY A 12 8.47 -6.45 4.25
CA GLY A 12 8.58 -5.05 4.66
C GLY A 12 8.77 -4.10 3.50
N ILE A 13 9.63 -4.45 2.53
CA ILE A 13 9.85 -3.67 1.32
C ILE A 13 8.58 -3.63 0.46
N ILE A 14 7.89 -4.75 0.27
CA ILE A 14 6.64 -4.81 -0.50
C ILE A 14 5.59 -3.89 0.11
N LEU A 15 5.34 -4.01 1.42
CA LEU A 15 4.36 -3.18 2.13
C LEU A 15 4.75 -1.69 2.10
N ALA A 16 6.05 -1.37 2.18
CA ALA A 16 6.55 0.00 2.05
C ALA A 16 6.31 0.57 0.64
N ILE A 17 6.56 -0.22 -0.41
CA ILE A 17 6.26 0.16 -1.80
C ILE A 17 4.77 0.41 -1.99
N PHE A 18 3.90 -0.47 -1.47
CA PHE A 18 2.44 -0.25 -1.56
C PHE A 18 2.00 1.00 -0.80
N THR A 19 2.57 1.26 0.39
CA THR A 19 2.33 2.50 1.13
C THR A 19 2.69 3.71 0.27
N LEU A 20 3.87 3.71 -0.36
CA LEU A 20 4.31 4.79 -1.24
C LEU A 20 3.40 4.96 -2.47
N ILE A 21 3.01 3.86 -3.10
CA ILE A 21 2.06 3.85 -4.23
C ILE A 21 0.76 4.53 -3.82
N PHE A 22 0.19 4.19 -2.65
CA PHE A 22 -1.05 4.81 -2.20
C PHE A 22 -0.87 6.28 -1.82
N LEU A 23 0.25 6.66 -1.21
CA LEU A 23 0.57 8.07 -0.97
C LEU A 23 0.64 8.88 -2.28
N VAL A 24 1.30 8.35 -3.30
CA VAL A 24 1.32 8.97 -4.63
C VAL A 24 -0.09 9.03 -5.23
N ARG A 25 -0.89 7.96 -5.10
CA ARG A 25 -2.28 7.96 -5.54
C ARG A 25 -3.08 9.07 -4.87
N ILE A 26 -2.94 9.30 -3.55
CA ILE A 26 -3.61 10.42 -2.84
C ILE A 26 -3.30 11.74 -3.53
N VAL A 27 -2.01 12.05 -3.76
CA VAL A 27 -1.62 13.30 -4.43
C VAL A 27 -2.22 13.39 -5.83
N LEU A 28 -2.20 12.29 -6.60
CA LEU A 28 -2.75 12.25 -7.95
C LEU A 28 -4.26 12.45 -8.01
N THR A 29 -5.01 12.18 -6.93
CA THR A 29 -6.46 12.47 -6.89
C THR A 29 -6.77 13.97 -6.92
N TRP A 30 -5.82 14.83 -6.55
CA TRP A 30 -5.97 16.29 -6.64
C TRP A 30 -5.79 16.82 -8.08
N TYR A 31 -5.29 15.98 -9.00
CA TYR A 31 -5.03 16.33 -10.39
C TYR A 31 -5.78 15.38 -11.35
N PRO A 32 -7.13 15.43 -11.37
CA PRO A 32 -7.96 14.49 -12.13
C PRO A 32 -7.75 14.52 -13.65
N GLN A 33 -7.15 15.59 -14.18
CA GLN A 33 -6.78 15.72 -15.60
C GLN A 33 -5.61 14.82 -16.01
N ILE A 34 -4.84 14.26 -15.07
CA ILE A 34 -3.70 13.39 -15.37
C ILE A 34 -4.19 12.00 -15.76
N ASN A 35 -3.78 11.52 -16.94
CA ASN A 35 -4.10 10.16 -17.37
C ASN A 35 -3.16 9.13 -16.71
N LEU A 36 -3.67 8.44 -15.68
CA LEU A 36 -2.96 7.42 -14.93
C LEU A 36 -2.62 6.15 -15.74
N THR A 37 -3.26 5.94 -16.89
CA THR A 37 -3.06 4.73 -17.71
C THR A 37 -1.92 4.84 -18.71
N GLN A 38 -1.22 5.99 -18.74
CA GLN A 38 -0.16 6.30 -19.68
C GLN A 38 1.17 6.62 -18.99
N GLY A 39 2.27 6.43 -19.73
CA GLY A 39 3.61 6.74 -19.26
C GLY A 39 4.01 5.98 -17.99
N PRO A 40 4.89 6.56 -17.15
CA PRO A 40 5.38 5.89 -15.94
C PRO A 40 4.30 5.69 -14.87
N LEU A 41 3.24 6.52 -14.88
CA LEU A 41 2.13 6.42 -13.91
C LEU A 41 1.28 5.16 -14.12
N LYS A 42 1.34 4.53 -15.30
CA LYS A 42 0.65 3.27 -15.60
C LYS A 42 0.99 2.17 -14.60
N VAL A 43 2.23 2.14 -14.11
CA VAL A 43 2.67 1.16 -13.11
C VAL A 43 1.95 1.39 -11.78
N ILE A 44 1.86 2.65 -11.35
CA ILE A 44 1.17 3.04 -10.11
C ILE A 44 -0.31 2.70 -10.21
N TYR A 45 -0.94 3.01 -11.35
CA TYR A 45 -2.33 2.65 -11.63
C TYR A 45 -2.53 1.13 -11.54
N TRP A 46 -1.78 0.35 -12.32
CA TRP A 46 -1.97 -1.09 -12.42
C TRP A 46 -1.76 -1.84 -11.10
N LEU A 47 -0.80 -1.40 -10.28
CA LEU A 47 -0.54 -2.01 -8.97
C LEU A 47 -1.61 -1.67 -7.92
N SER A 48 -2.22 -0.49 -7.99
CA SER A 48 -3.17 -0.02 -6.97
C SER A 48 -4.63 -0.26 -7.33
N GLU A 49 -4.99 -0.27 -8.62
CA GLU A 49 -6.37 -0.43 -9.07
C GLU A 49 -7.09 -1.70 -8.63
N PRO A 50 -6.46 -2.90 -8.60
CA PRO A 50 -7.13 -4.11 -8.17
C PRO A 50 -7.74 -4.01 -6.76
N VAL A 51 -7.20 -3.15 -5.90
CA VAL A 51 -7.74 -2.91 -4.56
C VAL A 51 -8.56 -1.62 -4.47
N LEU A 52 -8.20 -0.57 -5.21
CA LEU A 52 -8.93 0.71 -5.15
C LEU A 52 -10.27 0.66 -5.89
N ALA A 53 -10.35 -0.05 -7.02
CA ALA A 53 -11.60 -0.20 -7.77
C ALA A 53 -12.73 -0.84 -6.95
N PRO A 54 -12.53 -1.99 -6.25
CA PRO A 54 -13.57 -2.53 -5.38
C PRO A 54 -13.83 -1.65 -4.16
N THR A 55 -12.81 -1.02 -3.56
CA THR A 55 -13.03 -0.10 -2.43
C THR A 55 -13.92 1.08 -2.81
N ARG A 56 -13.76 1.66 -4.00
CA ARG A 56 -14.63 2.74 -4.50
C ARG A 56 -16.09 2.34 -4.70
N ARG A 57 -16.40 1.04 -4.78
CA ARG A 57 -17.80 0.57 -4.82
C ARG A 57 -18.46 0.63 -3.44
N VAL A 58 -17.67 0.54 -2.38
CA VAL A 58 -18.15 0.59 -0.98
C VAL A 58 -18.05 2.01 -0.42
N VAL A 59 -16.93 2.69 -0.70
CA VAL A 59 -16.65 4.06 -0.28
C VAL A 59 -16.46 4.92 -1.53
N PRO A 60 -17.54 5.51 -2.07
CA PRO A 60 -17.45 6.30 -3.29
C PRO A 60 -16.59 7.57 -3.09
N PRO A 61 -16.06 8.15 -4.18
CA PRO A 61 -15.33 9.42 -4.12
C PRO A 61 -16.14 10.53 -3.45
N LEU A 62 -15.49 11.31 -2.58
CA LEU A 62 -16.10 12.44 -1.89
C LEU A 62 -15.71 13.73 -2.61
N GLY A 63 -16.70 14.50 -3.08
CA GLY A 63 -16.44 15.74 -3.81
C GLY A 63 -15.59 15.54 -5.08
N GLY A 64 -15.68 14.37 -5.72
CA GLY A 64 -14.87 14.01 -6.89
C GLY A 64 -13.44 13.55 -6.58
N VAL A 65 -13.04 13.54 -5.30
CA VAL A 65 -11.72 13.07 -4.86
C VAL A 65 -11.82 11.63 -4.37
N ASP A 66 -10.97 10.76 -4.90
CA ASP A 66 -10.91 9.36 -4.50
C ASP A 66 -10.21 9.20 -3.14
N ILE A 67 -10.98 8.90 -2.10
CA ILE A 67 -10.45 8.69 -0.73
C ILE A 67 -9.99 7.25 -0.48
N SER A 68 -10.22 6.32 -1.41
CA SER A 68 -9.85 4.92 -1.24
C SER A 68 -8.34 4.70 -0.98
N PRO A 69 -7.39 5.45 -1.58
CA PRO A 69 -5.98 5.27 -1.28
C PRO A 69 -5.62 5.61 0.17
N ILE A 70 -6.33 6.56 0.80
CA ILE A 70 -6.11 6.93 2.22
C ILE A 70 -6.43 5.75 3.12
N ILE A 71 -7.55 5.07 2.86
CA ILE A 71 -7.96 3.86 3.59
C ILE A 71 -6.88 2.80 3.48
N TRP A 72 -6.36 2.58 2.27
CA TRP A 72 -5.32 1.58 2.03
C TRP A 72 -3.95 1.96 2.59
N VAL A 73 -3.59 3.25 2.71
CA VAL A 73 -2.43 3.66 3.50
C VAL A 73 -2.59 3.16 4.94
N GLY A 74 -3.74 3.43 5.58
CA GLY A 74 -3.98 2.99 6.96
C GLY A 74 -3.95 1.46 7.13
N ILE A 75 -4.57 0.71 6.21
CA ILE A 75 -4.56 -0.75 6.25
C ILE A 75 -3.15 -1.32 6.06
N VAL A 76 -2.41 -0.84 5.05
CA VAL A 76 -1.09 -1.38 4.73
C VAL A 76 -0.07 -1.03 5.81
N THR A 77 -0.10 0.19 6.37
CA THR A 77 0.80 0.56 7.46
C THR A 77 0.49 -0.24 8.73
N LEU A 78 -0.79 -0.45 9.05
CA LEU A 78 -1.19 -1.32 10.16
C LEU A 78 -0.68 -2.76 9.95
N LEU A 79 -0.87 -3.33 8.75
CA LEU A 79 -0.36 -4.66 8.43
C LEU A 79 1.16 -4.73 8.53
N ARG A 80 1.87 -3.68 8.10
CA ARG A 80 3.33 -3.61 8.21
C ARG A 80 3.78 -3.64 9.66
N GLU A 81 3.17 -2.84 10.53
CA GLU A 81 3.53 -2.84 11.96
C GLU A 81 3.18 -4.16 12.64
N LEU A 82 1.99 -4.70 12.38
CA LEU A 82 1.55 -5.96 12.98
C LEU A 82 2.38 -7.17 12.52
N LEU A 83 2.81 -7.21 11.26
CA LEU A 83 3.53 -8.37 10.72
C LEU A 83 5.04 -8.23 10.84
N VAL A 84 5.57 -7.07 10.47
CA VAL A 84 7.01 -6.82 10.18
C VAL A 84 7.64 -5.80 11.13
N GLY A 85 6.83 -5.12 11.96
CA GLY A 85 7.31 -4.12 12.91
C GLY A 85 8.31 -4.68 13.92
N GLN A 86 8.93 -3.80 14.71
CA GLN A 86 9.88 -4.22 15.75
C GLN A 86 9.28 -5.20 16.76
N GLN A 87 7.97 -5.06 17.04
CA GLN A 87 7.17 -5.97 17.86
C GLN A 87 6.19 -6.78 17.00
N GLY A 88 6.48 -6.95 15.70
CA GLY A 88 5.62 -7.63 14.76
C GLY A 88 5.55 -9.13 15.02
N LEU A 89 4.46 -9.75 14.57
CA LEU A 89 4.18 -11.17 14.73
C LEU A 89 5.31 -12.06 14.19
N LEU A 90 5.94 -11.69 13.07
CA LEU A 90 7.05 -12.49 12.53
C LEU A 90 8.26 -12.50 13.47
N PHE A 91 8.55 -11.38 14.14
CA PHE A 91 9.66 -11.30 15.09
C PHE A 91 9.34 -12.06 16.38
N ILE A 92 8.09 -11.94 16.89
CA ILE A 92 7.67 -12.61 18.13
C ILE A 92 7.64 -14.13 17.94
N LEU A 93 7.06 -14.62 16.83
CA LEU A 93 6.89 -16.04 16.57
C LEU A 93 8.19 -16.72 16.11
N PHE A 94 9.07 -15.95 15.46
CA PHE A 94 10.33 -16.45 14.94
C PHE A 94 11.48 -15.51 15.30
N PRO A 95 11.89 -15.49 16.58
CA PRO A 95 12.97 -14.62 17.03
C PRO A 95 14.25 -14.91 16.23
N PRO A 96 14.95 -13.90 15.71
CA PRO A 96 16.27 -14.10 15.15
C PRO A 96 17.21 -14.52 16.28
N ALA A 97 17.78 -15.74 16.16
CA ALA A 97 18.82 -16.25 17.04
C ALA A 97 20.14 -15.47 16.86
#